data_AF-A0A918H6G0-F1
#
_entry.id   AF-A0A918H6G0-F1
#
_cell.length_a   1.000
_cell.length_b   1.000
_cell.length_c   1.000
_cell.angle_alpha   90.00
_cell.angle_beta   90.00
_cell.angle_gamma   90.00
#
_symmetry.space_group_name_H-M   'P 1'
#
loop_
_entity.id
_entity.type
_entity.pdbx_description
1 polymer ?
#
loop_
_entity_poly.entity_id
_entity_poly.type
_entity_poly.pdbx_seq_one_letter_code
_entity_poly.pdbx_strand_id
1 'polypeptide(L)'
;MADTSDTRTPAQIEADIRARRTVLAETLDEIGVRVHPKTIVGDAKAKVVANVDHTLGKAYVQVNRVVSDVRAKFVDEEGAPRLERVVPAALLVVGVVGLLALSARRRKS
;
A
#
# COMPACT_ATOMS: atom_id res chain seq x y z
N MET A 1 6.51 -47.25 16.84
CA MET A 1 6.88 -47.89 18.11
C MET A 1 6.78 -46.83 19.19
N ALA A 2 5.80 -46.97 20.08
CA ALA A 2 5.66 -46.14 21.26
C ALA A 2 6.66 -46.64 22.30
N ASP A 3 7.71 -45.86 22.55
CA ASP A 3 8.65 -46.16 23.64
C ASP A 3 8.16 -45.45 24.90
N THR A 4 7.08 -45.98 25.48
CA THR A 4 6.50 -45.53 26.75
C THR A 4 7.02 -46.38 27.89
N SER A 5 8.20 -46.01 28.39
CA SER A 5 8.51 -45.92 29.83
C SER A 5 9.89 -45.31 29.99
N ASP A 6 10.05 -44.10 29.48
CA ASP A 6 11.21 -43.27 29.76
C ASP A 6 11.10 -42.78 31.22
N THR A 7 11.53 -43.63 32.16
CA THR A 7 11.63 -43.27 33.58
C THR A 7 12.85 -42.37 33.73
N ARG A 8 12.76 -41.17 33.15
CA ARG A 8 13.77 -40.13 33.37
C ARG A 8 13.75 -39.81 34.84
N THR A 9 14.91 -39.92 35.45
CA THR A 9 15.09 -39.45 36.81
C THR A 9 14.78 -37.95 36.88
N PRO A 10 14.28 -37.43 38.01
CA PRO A 10 14.04 -35.98 38.17
C PRO A 10 15.28 -35.14 37.80
N ALA A 11 16.47 -35.63 38.12
CA ALA A 11 17.74 -34.99 37.75
C ALA A 11 17.96 -34.89 36.23
N GLN A 12 17.58 -35.92 35.46
CA GLN A 12 17.66 -35.90 34.00
C GLN A 12 16.63 -34.95 33.39
N ILE A 13 15.43 -34.86 33.96
CA ILE A 13 14.40 -33.92 33.52
C ILE A 13 14.88 -32.47 33.76
N GLU A 14 15.46 -32.18 34.91
CA GLU A 14 16.02 -30.85 35.20
C GLU A 14 17.22 -30.49 34.33
N ALA A 15 18.05 -31.48 33.97
CA ALA A 15 19.16 -31.29 33.04
C ALA A 15 18.65 -30.95 31.64
N ASP A 16 17.64 -31.67 31.15
CA ASP A 16 17.03 -31.42 29.83
C ASP A 16 16.30 -30.06 29.78
N ILE A 17 15.58 -29.69 30.84
CA ILE A 17 14.93 -28.37 30.94
C ILE A 17 15.96 -27.24 30.88
N ARG A 18 17.09 -27.37 31.59
CA ARG A 18 18.18 -26.39 31.53
C ARG A 18 18.81 -26.30 30.14
N ALA A 19 19.04 -27.45 29.49
CA ALA A 19 19.55 -27.50 28.13
C ALA A 19 18.59 -26.79 27.15
N ARG A 20 17.29 -27.10 27.21
CA ARG A 20 16.28 -26.47 26.34
C ARG A 20 16.11 -24.97 26.59
N ARG A 21 16.17 -24.53 27.85
CA ARG A 21 16.10 -23.09 28.20
C ARG A 21 17.25 -22.29 27.59
N THR A 22 18.43 -22.89 27.52
CA THR A 22 19.62 -22.25 26.92
C THR A 22 19.41 -22.05 25.42
N VAL A 23 18.96 -23.09 24.72
CA VAL A 23 18.65 -23.04 23.27
C VAL A 23 17.53 -22.03 22.96
N LEU A 24 16.51 -21.98 23.82
CA LEU A 24 15.39 -21.05 23.63
C LEU A 24 15.82 -19.58 23.82
N ALA A 25 16.70 -19.30 24.78
CA ALA A 25 17.21 -17.93 24.99
C ALA A 25 17.97 -17.42 23.76
N GLU A 26 18.80 -18.25 23.15
CA GLU A 26 19.52 -17.94 21.91
C GLU A 26 18.55 -17.68 20.74
N THR A 27 17.53 -18.54 20.59
CA THR A 27 16.51 -18.39 19.54
C THR A 27 15.65 -17.14 19.74
N LEU A 28 15.33 -16.80 21.00
CA LEU A 28 14.54 -15.61 21.33
C LEU A 28 15.29 -14.31 21.08
N ASP A 29 16.61 -14.29 21.30
CA ASP A 29 17.45 -13.14 20.98
C ASP A 29 17.49 -12.91 19.46
N GLU A 30 17.68 -13.97 18.67
CA GLU A 30 17.66 -13.89 17.21
C GLU A 30 16.30 -13.40 16.67
N ILE A 31 15.20 -13.95 17.18
CA ILE A 31 13.84 -13.53 16.78
C ILE A 31 13.60 -12.08 17.23
N GLY A 32 13.97 -11.73 18.47
CA GLY A 32 13.75 -10.41 19.06
C GLY A 32 14.37 -9.26 18.26
N VAL A 33 15.56 -9.46 17.69
CA VAL A 33 16.20 -8.48 16.80
C VAL A 33 15.42 -8.32 15.48
N ARG A 34 14.94 -9.43 14.89
CA ARG A 34 14.25 -9.42 13.59
C ARG A 34 12.80 -8.91 13.66
N VAL A 35 12.06 -9.22 14.73
CA VAL A 35 10.67 -8.72 14.91
C VAL A 35 10.60 -7.41 15.68
N HIS A 36 11.74 -6.74 15.91
CA HIS A 36 11.74 -5.43 16.54
C HIS A 36 10.87 -4.47 15.69
N PRO A 37 9.88 -3.76 16.28
CA PRO A 37 8.92 -2.96 15.52
C PRO A 37 9.57 -1.94 14.58
N LYS A 38 10.73 -1.38 14.97
CA LYS A 38 11.47 -0.44 14.14
C LYS A 38 12.03 -1.08 12.85
N THR A 39 12.41 -2.35 12.90
CA THR A 39 12.93 -3.11 11.74
C THR A 39 11.81 -3.42 10.77
N ILE A 40 10.68 -3.95 11.25
CA ILE A 40 9.50 -4.25 10.42
C ILE A 40 9.00 -2.99 9.71
N VAL A 41 8.86 -1.89 10.45
CA VAL A 41 8.40 -0.62 9.88
C VAL A 41 9.44 -0.04 8.91
N GLY A 42 10.73 -0.17 9.21
CA GLY A 42 11.83 0.23 8.33
C GLY A 42 11.80 -0.51 6.99
N ASP A 43 11.70 -1.83 7.01
CA ASP A 43 11.65 -2.68 5.81
C ASP A 43 10.40 -2.42 4.97
N ALA A 44 9.25 -2.25 5.64
CA ALA A 44 8.01 -1.88 4.97
C ALA A 44 8.13 -0.53 4.26
N LYS A 45 8.70 0.49 4.93
CA LYS A 45 8.91 1.81 4.34
C LYS A 45 9.89 1.77 3.17
N ALA A 46 11.00 1.04 3.30
CA ALA A 46 11.99 0.88 2.24
C ALA A 46 11.38 0.22 0.98
N LYS A 47 10.55 -0.81 1.16
CA LYS A 47 9.85 -1.49 0.06
C LYS A 47 8.87 -0.58 -0.67
N VAL A 48 8.19 0.32 0.05
CA VAL A 48 7.31 1.32 -0.55
C VAL A 48 8.12 2.35 -1.35
N VAL A 49 9.19 2.89 -0.77
CA VAL A 49 10.04 3.88 -1.46
C VAL A 49 10.65 3.30 -2.73
N ALA A 50 11.13 2.06 -2.71
CA ALA A 50 11.69 1.39 -3.89
C ALA A 50 10.66 1.20 -5.02
N ASN A 51 9.38 0.96 -4.70
CA ASN A 51 8.32 0.84 -5.71
C ASN A 51 7.92 2.21 -6.30
N VAL A 52 8.09 3.27 -5.53
CA VAL A 52 7.79 4.64 -5.95
C VAL A 52 8.82 5.12 -6.99
N ASP A 53 10.11 4.84 -6.78
CA ASP A 53 11.19 5.25 -7.70
C ASP A 53 11.03 4.73 -9.14
N HIS A 54 10.40 3.56 -9.32
CA HIS A 54 10.19 3.01 -10.66
C HIS A 54 8.94 3.55 -11.37
N THR A 55 8.02 4.18 -10.63
CA THR A 55 6.68 4.57 -11.13
C THR A 55 6.57 6.08 -11.39
N LEU A 56 7.25 6.91 -10.60
CA LEU A 56 7.10 8.37 -10.67
C LEU A 56 7.58 8.97 -12.00
N GLY A 57 8.69 8.48 -12.56
CA GLY A 57 9.24 9.03 -13.82
C GLY A 57 8.31 8.82 -15.02
N LYS A 58 7.63 7.67 -15.11
CA LYS A 58 6.68 7.38 -16.18
C LYS A 58 5.32 8.03 -15.92
N ALA A 59 4.86 8.05 -14.67
CA ALA A 59 3.60 8.66 -14.29
C ALA A 59 3.60 10.17 -14.56
N TYR A 60 4.68 10.89 -14.25
CA TYR A 60 4.75 12.34 -14.47
C TYR A 60 4.69 12.72 -15.96
N VAL A 61 5.41 11.99 -16.82
CA VAL A 61 5.41 12.23 -18.27
C VAL A 61 4.08 11.81 -18.91
N GLN A 62 3.49 10.69 -18.46
CA GLN A 62 2.19 10.25 -18.95
C GLN A 62 1.06 11.22 -18.58
N VAL A 63 1.07 11.78 -17.36
CA VAL A 63 0.09 12.79 -16.94
C VAL A 63 0.20 14.04 -17.82
N ASN A 64 1.41 14.57 -18.01
CA ASN A 64 1.60 15.75 -18.86
C ASN A 64 1.19 15.50 -20.31
N ARG A 65 1.43 14.29 -20.83
CA ARG A 65 1.00 13.91 -22.17
C ARG A 65 -0.52 13.86 -22.28
N VAL A 66 -1.21 13.21 -21.35
CA VAL A 66 -2.67 13.13 -21.33
C VAL A 66 -3.30 14.51 -21.21
N VAL A 67 -2.79 15.36 -20.31
CA VAL A 67 -3.30 16.74 -20.14
C VAL A 67 -3.08 17.56 -21.42
N SER A 68 -1.93 17.41 -22.06
CA SER A 68 -1.63 18.10 -23.32
C SER A 68 -2.53 17.64 -24.47
N ASP A 69 -2.76 16.32 -24.59
CA ASP A 69 -3.63 15.74 -25.62
C ASP A 69 -5.09 16.19 -25.44
N VAL A 70 -5.57 16.25 -24.19
CA VAL A 70 -6.90 16.78 -23.87
C VAL A 70 -6.97 18.27 -24.18
N ARG A 71 -6.00 19.07 -23.74
CA ARG A 71 -5.94 20.51 -24.00
C ARG A 71 -6.01 20.79 -25.51
N ALA A 72 -5.27 20.05 -26.33
CA ALA A 72 -5.24 20.21 -27.79
C ALA A 72 -6.62 20.00 -28.46
N LYS A 73 -7.57 19.32 -27.81
CA LYS A 73 -8.94 19.20 -28.32
C LYS A 73 -9.81 20.42 -28.03
N PHE A 74 -9.45 21.20 -27.01
CA PHE A 74 -10.23 22.33 -26.53
C PHE A 74 -9.60 23.70 -26.80
N VAL A 75 -8.37 23.76 -27.33
CA VAL A 75 -7.72 25.00 -27.77
C VAL A 75 -7.50 25.03 -29.28
N ASP A 76 -7.41 26.21 -29.87
CA ASP A 76 -7.05 26.42 -31.28
C ASP A 76 -5.52 26.53 -31.48
N GLU A 77 -5.12 26.80 -32.73
CA GLU A 77 -3.72 26.96 -33.14
C GLU A 77 -3.00 28.10 -32.40
N GLU A 78 -3.71 29.16 -32.03
CA GLU A 78 -3.20 30.28 -31.23
C GLU A 78 -3.23 30.03 -29.71
N GLY A 79 -3.87 28.93 -29.29
CA GLY A 79 -3.99 28.51 -27.89
C GLY A 79 -5.20 29.09 -27.15
N ALA A 80 -6.13 29.74 -27.86
CA ALA A 80 -7.37 30.24 -27.30
C ALA A 80 -8.42 29.12 -27.14
N PRO A 81 -9.34 29.23 -26.15
CA PRO A 81 -10.34 28.20 -25.92
C PRO A 81 -11.36 28.10 -27.08
N ARG A 82 -11.52 26.91 -27.64
CA ARG A 82 -12.57 26.59 -28.61
C ARG A 82 -13.93 26.54 -27.90
N LEU A 83 -14.60 27.68 -27.81
CA LEU A 83 -15.89 27.82 -27.11
C LEU A 83 -16.95 26.83 -27.63
N GLU A 84 -16.94 26.53 -28.93
CA GLU A 84 -17.79 25.50 -29.55
C GLU A 84 -17.67 24.13 -28.87
N ARG A 85 -16.49 23.79 -28.33
CA ARG A 85 -16.21 22.49 -27.67
C ARG A 85 -16.25 22.60 -26.15
N VAL A 86 -15.75 23.71 -25.60
CA VAL A 86 -15.68 23.92 -24.13
C VAL A 86 -17.07 24.10 -23.53
N VAL A 87 -17.96 24.87 -24.17
CA VAL A 87 -19.29 25.17 -23.63
C VAL A 87 -20.14 23.90 -23.48
N PRO A 88 -20.29 23.03 -24.50
CA PRO A 88 -21.04 21.79 -24.35
C PRO A 88 -20.45 20.84 -23.31
N ALA A 89 -19.11 20.72 -23.25
CA ALA A 89 -18.44 19.89 -22.26
C ALA A 89 -18.68 20.39 -20.83
N ALA A 90 -18.60 21.70 -20.60
CA ALA A 90 -18.88 22.32 -19.32
C ALA A 90 -20.34 22.09 -18.88
N LEU A 91 -21.30 22.24 -19.81
CA LEU A 91 -22.71 21.98 -19.53
C LEU A 91 -22.96 20.52 -19.14
N LEU A 92 -22.34 19.57 -19.83
CA LEU A 92 -22.43 18.14 -19.47
C LEU A 92 -21.87 17.87 -18.07
N VAL A 93 -20.69 18.41 -17.75
CA VAL A 93 -20.08 18.25 -16.43
C VAL A 93 -21.00 18.79 -15.34
N VAL A 94 -21.53 20.00 -15.53
CA VAL A 94 -22.48 20.62 -14.58
C VAL A 94 -23.74 19.75 -14.43
N GLY A 95 -24.28 19.25 -15.53
CA GLY A 95 -25.45 18.36 -15.51
C GLY A 95 -25.21 17.07 -14.73
N VAL A 96 -24.08 16.40 -14.96
CA VAL A 96 -23.70 15.17 -14.24
C VAL A 96 -23.48 15.46 -12.75
N VAL A 97 -22.75 16.52 -12.40
CA VAL A 97 -22.53 16.91 -11.00
C VAL A 97 -23.84 17.25 -10.31
N GLY A 98 -24.72 18.00 -10.97
CA GLY A 98 -26.04 18.32 -10.46
C GLY A 98 -26.87 17.06 -10.22
N LEU A 99 -26.88 16.12 -11.17
CA LEU A 99 -27.58 14.83 -11.04
C LEU A 99 -27.02 14.02 -9.85
N LEU A 100 -25.70 13.92 -9.73
CA LEU A 100 -25.05 13.21 -8.63
C LEU A 100 -25.39 13.82 -7.27
N ALA A 101 -25.30 15.15 -7.16
CA ALA A 101 -25.67 15.88 -5.94
C ALA A 101 -27.14 15.68 -5.57
N LEU A 102 -28.05 15.75 -6.55
CA LEU A 102 -29.48 15.48 -6.34
C LEU A 102 -29.74 14.03 -5.91
N SER A 103 -29.04 13.06 -6.51
CA SER A 103 -29.17 11.64 -6.17
C SER A 103 -28.65 11.33 -4.75
N ALA A 104 -27.56 11.99 -4.34
CA ALA A 104 -27.01 11.86 -3.00
C ALA A 104 -27.94 12.48 -1.95
N ARG A 105 -28.56 13.62 -2.28
CA ARG A 105 -29.57 14.27 -1.43
C ARG A 105 -30.82 13.40 -1.26
N ARG A 106 -31.32 12.78 -2.33
CA ARG A 106 -32.49 11.88 -2.26
C ARG A 106 -32.24 10.62 -1.44
N ARG A 107 -31.01 10.09 -1.42
CA ARG A 107 -30.64 8.91 -0.61
C ARG A 107 -30.56 9.18 0.90
N LYS A 108 -30.51 10.44 1.32
CA LYS A 108 -30.39 10.84 2.72
C LYS A 108 -31.73 11.22 3.36
N SER A 109 -32.78 11.42 2.55
CA SER A 109 -34.15 11.67 3.01
C SER A 109 -34.98 10.40 2.95
#